data_AF-A0A7J9GYB9-F1
#
_entry.id   AF-A0A7J9GYB9-F1
#
_cell.length_a   1.000
_cell.length_b   1.000
_cell.length_c   1.000
_cell.angle_alpha   90.00
_cell.angle_beta   90.00
_cell.angle_gamma   90.00
#
_symmetry.space_group_name_H-M   'P 1'
#
loop_
_entity.id
_entity.type
_entity.pdbx_description
1 polymer ?
#
loop_
_entity_poly.entity_id
_entity_poly.type
_entity_poly.pdbx_seq_one_letter_code
_entity_poly.pdbx_strand_id
1 'polypeptide(L)'
;MGRVLRETLKPSTSSVSATTTSTSVTETVNGSHQFKITGYSLSKGSGIGKYIASDTFMVGGYLWAIYFYPDGKSPEDNAAYISLFIALASEGADVRALFELTLLDQSGKERHKVHSHFGRTLESGPYTLKYRGSM
;
A
#
# COMPACT_ATOMS: atom_id res chain seq x y z
N MET A 1 33.49 80.63 -17.29
CA MET A 1 32.30 79.93 -16.76
C MET A 1 32.05 78.71 -17.62
N GLY A 2 32.35 77.51 -17.13
CA GLY A 2 32.10 76.27 -17.87
C GLY A 2 32.39 75.08 -16.98
N ARG A 3 31.38 74.62 -16.24
CA ARG A 3 31.47 73.44 -15.38
C ARG A 3 31.47 72.20 -16.26
N VAL A 4 32.54 71.40 -16.18
CA VAL A 4 32.55 70.03 -16.70
C VAL A 4 31.88 69.15 -15.66
N LEU A 5 30.64 68.73 -15.93
CA LEU A 5 29.93 67.72 -15.15
C LEU A 5 30.56 66.35 -15.44
N ARG A 6 31.17 65.72 -14.43
CA ARG A 6 31.53 64.31 -14.48
C ARG A 6 30.29 63.51 -14.09
N GLU A 7 29.65 62.87 -15.06
CA GLU A 7 28.63 61.84 -14.78
C GLU A 7 29.35 60.55 -14.42
N THR A 8 29.19 60.11 -13.17
CA THR A 8 29.61 58.79 -12.72
C THR A 8 28.53 57.78 -13.08
N LEU A 9 28.86 56.83 -13.95
CA LEU A 9 28.00 55.68 -14.28
C LEU A 9 27.76 54.85 -13.01
N LYS A 10 26.49 54.76 -12.61
CA LYS A 10 26.03 53.94 -11.48
C LYS A 10 26.07 52.48 -11.93
N PRO A 11 26.70 51.54 -11.19
CA PRO A 11 26.64 50.14 -11.54
C PRO A 11 25.22 49.65 -11.29
N SER A 12 24.50 49.34 -12.37
CA SER A 12 23.24 48.61 -12.30
C SER A 12 23.56 47.16 -11.94
N THR A 13 23.61 46.87 -10.64
CA THR A 13 23.61 45.51 -10.13
C THR A 13 22.22 44.93 -10.41
N SER A 14 22.04 44.32 -11.58
CA SER A 14 20.90 43.44 -11.79
C SER A 14 21.10 42.23 -10.89
N SER A 15 20.43 42.24 -9.74
CA SER A 15 20.28 41.06 -8.89
C SER A 15 19.47 40.04 -9.68
N VAL A 16 20.16 39.19 -10.46
CA VAL A 16 19.52 38.04 -11.10
C VAL A 16 19.16 37.08 -9.98
N SER A 17 17.91 37.12 -9.55
CA SER A 17 17.33 36.16 -8.61
C SER A 17 17.48 34.78 -9.25
N ALA A 18 18.21 33.87 -8.59
CA ALA A 18 18.30 32.49 -9.06
C ALA A 18 16.94 31.81 -8.89
N THR A 19 16.21 31.63 -9.98
CA THR A 19 14.93 30.91 -9.99
C THR A 19 15.19 29.42 -9.80
N THR A 20 14.62 28.83 -8.74
CA THR A 20 14.63 27.37 -8.54
C THR A 20 13.27 26.77 -8.90
N THR A 21 13.27 25.59 -9.49
CA THR A 21 12.04 24.82 -9.78
C THR A 21 12.16 23.44 -9.14
N SER A 22 11.03 22.90 -8.69
CA SER A 22 10.93 21.52 -8.23
C SER A 22 9.77 20.81 -8.90
N THR A 23 9.83 19.48 -8.94
CA THR A 23 8.77 18.63 -9.50
C THR A 23 8.52 17.50 -8.51
N SER A 24 7.25 17.25 -8.21
CA SER A 24 6.82 16.07 -7.45
C SER A 24 6.37 14.99 -8.42
N VAL A 25 6.84 13.76 -8.23
CA VAL A 25 6.45 12.59 -9.02
C VAL A 25 5.85 11.56 -8.06
N THR A 26 4.70 11.00 -8.41
CA THR A 26 4.07 9.91 -7.67
C THR A 26 3.92 8.72 -8.60
N GLU A 27 4.57 7.62 -8.27
CA GLU A 27 4.52 6.37 -9.04
C GLU A 27 3.88 5.26 -8.20
N THR A 28 3.15 4.36 -8.86
CA THR A 28 2.59 3.17 -8.24
C THR A 28 3.51 1.99 -8.51
N VAL A 29 4.01 1.36 -7.46
CA VAL A 29 4.77 0.10 -7.55
C VAL A 29 3.80 -1.06 -7.42
N ASN A 30 3.74 -1.91 -8.45
CA ASN A 30 2.91 -3.11 -8.46
C ASN A 30 3.72 -4.34 -8.02
N GLY A 31 3.06 -5.25 -7.32
CA GLY A 31 3.62 -6.55 -6.96
C GLY A 31 2.52 -7.57 -6.71
N SER A 32 2.88 -8.85 -6.78
CA SER A 32 1.96 -9.96 -6.52
C SER A 32 2.63 -11.03 -5.68
N HIS A 33 1.84 -11.78 -4.93
CA HIS A 33 2.30 -12.88 -4.10
C HIS A 33 1.29 -14.02 -4.14
N GLN A 34 1.78 -15.25 -4.35
CA GLN A 34 0.95 -16.44 -4.34
C GLN A 34 1.12 -17.18 -3.02
N PHE A 35 0.05 -17.22 -2.22
CA PHE A 35 0.02 -17.98 -0.97
C PHE A 35 -0.71 -19.32 -1.19
N LYS A 36 0.05 -20.42 -1.18
CA LYS A 36 -0.48 -21.78 -1.37
C LYS A 36 -0.66 -22.48 -0.02
N ILE A 37 -1.90 -22.83 0.31
CA ILE A 37 -2.23 -23.62 1.50
C ILE A 37 -2.34 -25.09 1.09
N THR A 38 -1.46 -25.93 1.63
CA THR A 38 -1.56 -27.38 1.48
C THR A 38 -2.31 -27.96 2.68
N GLY A 39 -3.09 -29.04 2.46
CA GLY A 39 -3.87 -29.65 3.54
C GLY A 39 -5.00 -28.76 4.08
N TYR A 40 -5.66 -27.96 3.23
CA TYR A 40 -6.72 -27.02 3.63
C TYR A 40 -7.78 -27.64 4.57
N SER A 41 -8.20 -28.89 4.31
CA SER A 41 -9.18 -29.58 5.16
C SER A 41 -8.75 -29.70 6.62
N LEU A 42 -7.44 -29.84 6.88
CA LEU A 42 -6.87 -29.93 8.23
C LEU A 42 -6.73 -28.56 8.91
N SER A 43 -6.81 -27.47 8.15
CA SER A 43 -6.73 -26.12 8.72
C SER A 43 -8.04 -25.68 9.39
N LYS A 44 -9.17 -26.26 8.98
CA LYS A 44 -10.50 -25.97 9.54
C LYS A 44 -10.64 -26.58 10.94
N GLY A 45 -11.37 -25.89 11.81
CA GLY A 45 -11.52 -26.30 13.21
C GLY A 45 -10.36 -25.86 14.12
N SER A 46 -9.45 -25.03 13.61
CA SER A 46 -8.40 -24.39 14.43
C SER A 46 -8.98 -23.38 15.43
N GLY A 47 -10.21 -22.92 15.17
CA GLY A 47 -10.94 -21.98 16.02
C GLY A 47 -10.93 -20.57 15.45
N ILE A 48 -11.97 -19.83 15.79
CA ILE A 48 -12.19 -18.46 15.31
C ILE A 48 -11.02 -17.55 15.73
N GLY A 49 -10.58 -16.70 14.81
CA GLY A 49 -9.48 -15.76 15.04
C GLY A 49 -8.08 -16.39 14.99
N LYS A 50 -7.96 -17.71 14.84
CA LYS A 50 -6.66 -18.34 14.51
C LYS A 50 -6.38 -18.19 13.02
N TYR A 51 -5.12 -17.91 12.68
CA TYR A 51 -4.71 -17.69 11.30
C TYR A 51 -3.44 -18.44 10.94
N ILE A 52 -3.28 -18.66 9.64
CA ILE A 52 -2.05 -19.09 8.99
C ILE A 52 -1.52 -17.88 8.22
N ALA A 53 -0.26 -17.52 8.45
CA ALA A 53 0.41 -16.46 7.72
C ALA A 53 1.12 -17.01 6.49
N SER A 54 1.14 -16.23 5.41
CA SER A 54 2.12 -16.41 4.34
C SER A 54 3.51 -16.03 4.82
N ASP A 55 4.52 -16.40 4.03
CA ASP A 55 5.81 -15.72 4.10
C ASP A 55 5.65 -14.23 3.81
N THR A 56 6.61 -13.44 4.29
CA THR A 56 6.65 -12.02 3.96
C THR A 56 7.13 -11.80 2.54
N PHE A 57 6.60 -10.76 1.89
CA PHE A 57 6.98 -10.38 0.53
C PHE A 57 7.12 -8.87 0.40
N MET A 58 8.02 -8.41 -0.48
CA MET A 58 8.37 -7.01 -0.62
C MET A 58 7.66 -6.37 -1.82
N VAL A 59 6.95 -5.26 -1.59
CA VAL A 59 6.34 -4.44 -2.65
C VAL A 59 6.45 -2.97 -2.25
N GLY A 60 6.93 -2.13 -3.16
CA GLY A 60 7.07 -0.69 -2.92
C GLY A 60 8.02 -0.33 -1.77
N GLY A 61 8.98 -1.20 -1.45
CA GLY A 61 9.90 -1.02 -0.32
C GLY A 61 9.36 -1.45 1.05
N TYR A 62 8.14 -2.00 1.10
CA TYR A 62 7.52 -2.47 2.34
C TYR A 62 7.35 -3.99 2.33
N LEU A 63 7.45 -4.59 3.52
CA LEU A 63 7.15 -5.98 3.76
C LEU A 63 5.67 -6.15 4.05
N TRP A 64 5.08 -7.12 3.38
CA TRP A 64 3.68 -7.48 3.46
C TRP A 64 3.53 -8.96 3.82
N ALA A 65 2.39 -9.34 4.37
CA ALA A 65 2.01 -10.74 4.55
C ALA A 65 0.49 -10.92 4.32
N ILE A 66 0.07 -12.13 4.01
CA ILE A 66 -1.35 -12.51 3.93
C ILE A 66 -1.70 -13.33 5.16
N TYR A 67 -2.79 -12.99 5.86
CA TYR A 67 -3.35 -13.77 6.95
C TYR A 67 -4.63 -14.45 6.51
N PHE A 68 -4.64 -15.78 6.58
CA PHE A 68 -5.78 -16.62 6.29
C PHE A 68 -6.38 -17.18 7.58
N TYR A 69 -7.66 -16.88 7.82
CA TYR A 69 -8.43 -17.36 8.97
C TYR A 69 -9.42 -18.43 8.48
N PRO A 70 -9.12 -19.74 8.70
CA PRO A 70 -9.95 -20.82 8.20
C PRO A 70 -11.35 -20.83 8.80
N ASP A 71 -11.51 -20.39 10.06
CA ASP A 71 -12.80 -20.36 10.76
C ASP A 71 -13.33 -18.94 10.98
N GLY A 72 -12.88 -18.00 10.15
CA GLY A 72 -13.24 -16.60 10.25
C GLY A 72 -12.40 -15.83 11.28
N LYS A 73 -12.36 -14.50 11.12
CA LYS A 73 -11.58 -13.60 11.99
C LYS A 73 -12.26 -13.29 13.33
N SER A 74 -13.59 -13.32 13.34
CA SER A 74 -14.43 -12.69 14.35
C SER A 74 -15.54 -13.64 14.80
N PRO A 75 -15.76 -13.82 16.13
CA PRO A 75 -16.83 -14.69 16.65
C PRO A 75 -18.23 -14.31 16.16
N GLU A 76 -18.42 -13.02 15.88
CA GLU A 76 -19.69 -12.45 15.39
C GLU A 76 -20.16 -13.09 14.08
N ASP A 77 -19.21 -13.58 13.29
CA ASP A 77 -19.45 -14.21 11.99
C ASP A 77 -19.81 -15.70 12.10
N ASN A 78 -19.79 -16.26 13.32
CA ASN A 78 -20.12 -17.67 13.62
C ASN A 78 -19.43 -18.69 12.70
N ALA A 79 -18.19 -18.41 12.28
CA ALA A 79 -17.43 -19.22 11.33
C ALA A 79 -18.14 -19.51 9.99
N ALA A 80 -19.10 -18.65 9.59
CA ALA A 80 -19.89 -18.82 8.37
C ALA A 80 -19.06 -18.68 7.08
N TYR A 81 -17.89 -18.05 7.18
CA TYR A 81 -16.98 -17.83 6.06
C TYR A 81 -15.51 -17.84 6.51
N ILE A 82 -14.60 -18.09 5.56
CA ILE A 82 -13.17 -17.86 5.75
C ILE A 82 -12.88 -16.35 5.68
N SER A 83 -11.82 -15.89 6.31
CA SER A 83 -11.37 -14.49 6.16
C SER A 83 -9.94 -14.43 5.64
N LEU A 84 -9.67 -13.51 4.71
CA LEU A 84 -8.32 -13.19 4.23
C LEU A 84 -8.03 -11.71 4.43
N PHE A 85 -6.82 -11.40 4.87
CA PHE A 85 -6.35 -10.03 5.05
C PHE A 85 -4.94 -9.88 4.49
N ILE A 86 -4.66 -8.74 3.86
CA ILE A 86 -3.29 -8.28 3.66
C ILE A 86 -2.87 -7.47 4.89
N ALA A 87 -1.64 -7.66 5.34
CA ALA A 87 -1.07 -7.01 6.50
C ALA A 87 0.26 -6.36 6.14
N LEU A 88 0.47 -5.14 6.65
CA LEU A 88 1.77 -4.49 6.62
C LEU A 88 2.63 -5.08 7.72
N ALA A 89 3.75 -5.70 7.34
CA ALA A 89 4.72 -6.30 8.24
C ALA A 89 5.87 -5.34 8.59
N SER A 90 6.17 -4.37 7.71
CA SER A 90 7.13 -3.30 8.01
C SER A 90 6.66 -2.42 9.17
N GLU A 91 7.57 -2.08 10.08
CA GLU A 91 7.29 -1.21 11.22
C GLU A 91 7.44 0.28 10.88
N GLY A 92 6.80 1.15 11.66
CA GLY A 92 7.08 2.60 11.66
C GLY A 92 6.60 3.39 10.45
N ALA A 93 5.80 2.80 9.56
CA ALA A 93 5.24 3.49 8.41
C ALA A 93 3.73 3.23 8.28
N ASP A 94 2.98 4.28 7.96
CA ASP A 94 1.62 4.18 7.46
C ASP A 94 1.69 4.16 5.94
N VAL A 95 1.22 3.07 5.33
CA VAL A 95 1.30 2.90 3.87
C VAL A 95 -0.08 2.94 3.25
N ARG A 96 -0.19 3.70 2.16
CA ARG A 96 -1.35 3.73 1.28
C ARG A 96 -1.18 2.65 0.21
N ALA A 97 -2.06 1.66 0.20
CA ALA A 97 -2.03 0.61 -0.80
C ALA A 97 -3.41 0.37 -1.42
N LEU A 98 -3.40 0.02 -2.71
CA LEU A 98 -4.50 -0.65 -3.39
C LEU A 98 -4.13 -2.12 -3.51
N PHE A 99 -5.09 -3.01 -3.29
CA PHE A 99 -4.83 -4.44 -3.36
C PHE A 99 -6.06 -5.19 -3.87
N GLU A 100 -5.78 -6.38 -4.38
CA GLU A 100 -6.75 -7.37 -4.78
C GLU A 100 -6.36 -8.70 -4.15
N LEU A 101 -7.34 -9.38 -3.56
CA LEU A 101 -7.19 -10.75 -3.05
C LEU A 101 -8.02 -11.67 -3.93
N THR A 102 -7.35 -12.64 -4.53
CA THR A 102 -7.96 -13.58 -5.47
C THR A 102 -7.82 -14.99 -4.94
N LEU A 103 -8.95 -15.64 -4.67
CA LEU A 103 -9.00 -17.07 -4.40
C LEU A 103 -9.12 -17.81 -5.74
N LEU A 104 -8.07 -18.56 -6.07
CA LEU A 104 -7.95 -19.25 -7.35
C LEU A 104 -8.88 -20.46 -7.42
N ASP A 105 -9.50 -20.62 -8.59
CA ASP A 105 -10.34 -21.77 -8.92
C ASP A 105 -9.45 -22.86 -9.48
N GLN A 106 -9.44 -24.02 -8.82
CA GLN A 106 -8.61 -25.15 -9.20
C GLN A 106 -9.35 -26.14 -10.11
N SER A 107 -10.62 -25.86 -10.46
CA SER A 107 -11.42 -26.73 -11.33
C SER A 107 -11.09 -26.59 -12.83
N GLY A 108 -10.20 -25.66 -13.19
CA GLY A 108 -9.85 -25.34 -14.59
C GLY A 108 -10.91 -24.53 -15.33
N LYS A 109 -11.93 -24.03 -14.62
CA LYS A 109 -13.00 -23.19 -15.18
C LYS A 109 -12.72 -21.69 -15.04
N GLU A 110 -11.57 -21.32 -14.49
CA GLU A 110 -11.13 -19.94 -14.28
C GLU A 110 -12.16 -19.07 -13.49
N ARG A 111 -12.97 -19.69 -12.62
CA ARG A 111 -14.01 -18.97 -11.84
C ARG A 111 -13.47 -18.46 -10.51
N HIS A 112 -12.43 -17.63 -10.58
CA HIS A 112 -11.79 -17.08 -9.39
C HIS A 112 -12.75 -16.22 -8.55
N LYS A 113 -12.62 -16.29 -7.22
CA LYS A 113 -13.32 -15.38 -6.33
C LYS A 113 -12.40 -14.20 -6.04
N VAL A 114 -12.71 -13.06 -6.64
CA VAL A 114 -11.93 -11.83 -6.53
C VAL A 114 -12.57 -10.88 -5.51
N HIS A 115 -11.75 -10.34 -4.61
CA HIS A 115 -12.09 -9.21 -3.76
C HIS A 115 -11.10 -8.07 -4.02
N SER A 116 -11.58 -7.02 -4.68
CA SER A 116 -10.73 -5.94 -5.19
C SER A 116 -11.06 -4.62 -4.52
N HIS A 117 -10.02 -3.91 -4.07
CA HIS A 117 -10.16 -2.55 -3.54
C HIS A 117 -9.76 -1.48 -4.57
N PHE A 118 -9.46 -1.87 -5.82
CA PHE A 118 -9.19 -0.94 -6.92
C PHE A 118 -10.42 -0.13 -7.36
N GLY A 119 -11.63 -0.62 -7.08
CA GLY A 119 -12.89 -0.01 -7.55
C GLY A 119 -13.57 0.96 -6.57
N ARG A 120 -12.99 1.22 -5.39
CA ARG A 120 -13.57 2.21 -4.46
C ARG A 120 -13.22 3.60 -4.96
N THR A 121 -14.23 4.45 -5.14
CA THR A 121 -14.09 5.85 -5.55
C THR A 121 -13.01 6.54 -4.73
N LEU A 122 -12.22 7.40 -5.38
CA LEU A 122 -11.09 8.14 -4.81
C LEU A 122 -11.44 8.90 -3.49
N GLU A 123 -12.73 9.14 -3.24
CA GLU A 123 -13.26 9.72 -2.00
C GLU A 123 -13.04 8.86 -0.74
N SER A 124 -12.87 7.54 -0.88
CA SER A 124 -12.47 6.66 0.24
C SER A 124 -10.96 6.45 0.34
N GLY A 125 -10.20 6.95 -0.64
CA GLY A 125 -8.74 6.87 -0.67
C GLY A 125 -8.15 5.44 -0.69
N PRO A 126 -6.84 5.30 -0.95
CA PRO A 126 -6.14 4.04 -0.70
C PRO A 126 -6.21 3.67 0.79
N TYR A 127 -6.26 2.37 1.10
CA TYR A 127 -6.31 1.91 2.49
C TYR A 127 -5.02 2.29 3.20
N THR A 128 -5.14 3.00 4.33
CA THR A 128 -4.03 3.17 5.26
C THR A 128 -3.90 1.90 6.07
N LEU A 129 -2.88 1.10 5.75
CA LEU A 129 -2.51 -0.03 6.59
C LEU A 129 -1.51 0.46 7.62
N LYS A 130 -1.87 0.28 8.89
CA LYS A 130 -1.01 0.60 10.05
C LYS A 130 -0.19 -0.62 10.44
N TYR A 131 1.00 -0.37 10.97
CA TYR A 131 1.81 -1.40 11.58
C TYR A 131 1.06 -2.10 12.72
N ARG A 132 1.25 -3.41 12.82
CA ARG A 132 0.50 -4.34 13.69
C ARG A 132 0.79 -4.20 15.19
N GLY A 133 1.64 -3.26 15.60
CA GLY A 133 2.06 -3.05 17.00
C GLY A 133 1.24 -2.07 17.83
N SER A 134 0.07 -1.61 17.37
CA SER A 134 -0.76 -0.64 18.09
C SER A 134 -2.23 -1.05 18.24
N MET A 135 -2.51 -2.33 18.43
CA MET A 135 -3.80 -2.78 18.99
C MET A 135 -3.63 -3.12 20.46
#